data_AF-U1QWD7-F1
#
_entry.id   AF-U1QWD7-F1
#
_cell.length_a   1.000
_cell.length_b   1.000
_cell.length_c   1.000
_cell.angle_alpha   90.00
_cell.angle_beta   90.00
_cell.angle_gamma   90.00
#
_symmetry.space_group_name_H-M   'P 1'
#
loop_
_entity.id
_entity.type
_entity.pdbx_description
1 polymer ?
#
loop_
_entity_poly.entity_id
_entity_poly.type
_entity_poly.pdbx_seq_one_letter_code
_entity_poly.pdbx_strand_id
1 'polypeptide(L)'
;MIESFRQIICEEAPALRDAVIEAFRFDRRDVARIATPELLDDLVRTSLGLRLQRAHITKGLSQEALAHAASISTYTYQKFEKGESRPGTPMNPRLRTLIALAAALDVRVEELVGGMSE
;
A
#
# COMPACT_ATOMS: atom_id res chain seq x y z
N MET A 1 -7.07 -21.90 -36.28
CA MET A 1 -7.64 -22.34 -34.98
C MET A 1 -7.03 -21.58 -33.81
N ILE A 2 -5.69 -21.58 -33.66
CA ILE A 2 -5.00 -20.81 -32.60
C ILE A 2 -5.19 -19.29 -32.76
N GLU A 3 -5.17 -18.79 -34.01
CA GLU A 3 -5.33 -17.35 -34.29
C GLU A 3 -6.74 -16.84 -33.92
N SER A 4 -7.79 -17.60 -34.27
CA SER A 4 -9.18 -17.29 -33.88
C SER A 4 -9.35 -17.29 -32.36
N PHE A 5 -8.68 -18.19 -31.65
CA PHE A 5 -8.73 -18.25 -30.19
C PHE A 5 -8.04 -17.04 -29.54
N ARG A 6 -6.88 -16.62 -30.07
CA ARG A 6 -6.20 -15.40 -29.61
C ARG A 6 -7.05 -14.15 -29.84
N GLN A 7 -7.70 -14.07 -30.98
CA GLN A 7 -8.55 -12.95 -31.33
C GLN A 7 -9.77 -12.84 -30.40
N ILE A 8 -10.44 -13.97 -30.12
CA ILE A 8 -11.53 -14.05 -29.14
C ILE A 8 -11.06 -13.60 -27.74
N ILE A 9 -9.88 -14.04 -27.30
CA ILE A 9 -9.34 -13.59 -26.00
C ILE A 9 -9.10 -12.08 -26.00
N CYS A 10 -8.53 -11.50 -27.06
CA CYS A 10 -8.30 -10.07 -27.13
C CYS A 10 -9.61 -9.26 -27.14
N GLU A 11 -10.66 -9.77 -27.78
CA GLU A 11 -11.98 -9.13 -27.84
C GLU A 11 -12.71 -9.19 -26.49
N GLU A 12 -12.66 -10.33 -25.79
CA GLU A 12 -13.37 -10.55 -24.52
C GLU A 12 -12.59 -10.08 -23.28
N ALA A 13 -11.27 -9.95 -23.37
CA ALA A 13 -10.42 -9.59 -22.23
C ALA A 13 -10.81 -8.28 -21.52
N PRO A 14 -11.23 -7.18 -22.21
CA PRO A 14 -11.70 -5.98 -21.54
C PRO A 14 -12.97 -6.24 -20.72
N ALA A 15 -13.96 -6.93 -21.28
CA ALA A 15 -15.22 -7.24 -20.59
C ALA A 15 -14.97 -8.15 -19.38
N LEU A 16 -14.09 -9.16 -19.53
CA LEU A 16 -13.71 -10.05 -18.44
C LEU A 16 -12.96 -9.29 -17.33
N ARG A 17 -12.02 -8.41 -17.69
CA ARG A 17 -11.29 -7.55 -16.75
C ARG A 17 -12.26 -6.67 -15.98
N ASP A 18 -13.19 -6.02 -16.66
CA ASP A 18 -14.12 -5.07 -16.06
C ASP A 18 -15.13 -5.80 -15.15
N ALA A 19 -15.60 -7.00 -15.54
CA ALA A 19 -16.42 -7.87 -14.70
C ALA A 19 -15.67 -8.34 -13.44
N VAL A 20 -14.38 -8.70 -13.57
CA VAL A 20 -13.54 -9.05 -12.41
C VAL A 20 -13.33 -7.83 -11.51
N ILE A 21 -13.01 -6.66 -12.07
CA ILE A 21 -12.87 -5.43 -11.28
C ILE A 21 -14.15 -5.15 -10.51
N GLU A 22 -15.31 -5.22 -11.15
CA GLU A 22 -16.60 -4.96 -10.50
C GLU A 22 -16.96 -6.02 -9.45
N ALA A 23 -16.68 -7.30 -9.71
CA ALA A 23 -16.92 -8.38 -8.74
C ALA A 23 -16.04 -8.29 -7.49
N PHE A 24 -14.82 -7.76 -7.63
CA PHE A 24 -13.89 -7.55 -6.51
C PHE A 24 -13.93 -6.12 -5.96
N ARG A 25 -14.76 -5.23 -6.53
CA ARG A 25 -14.87 -3.85 -6.07
C ARG A 25 -15.56 -3.83 -4.72
N PHE A 26 -14.86 -3.32 -3.71
CA PHE A 26 -15.43 -3.07 -2.39
C PHE A 26 -16.15 -1.71 -2.40
N ASP A 27 -17.47 -1.67 -2.18
CA ASP A 27 -18.20 -0.42 -2.05
C ASP A 27 -18.05 0.17 -0.63
N ARG A 28 -18.18 1.49 -0.50
CA ARG A 28 -18.16 2.18 0.81
C ARG A 28 -19.21 1.62 1.77
N ARG A 29 -20.34 1.14 1.25
CA ARG A 29 -21.40 0.48 2.03
C ARG A 29 -20.98 -0.89 2.57
N ASP A 30 -20.14 -1.62 1.86
CA ASP A 30 -19.60 -2.90 2.33
C ASP A 30 -18.65 -2.67 3.51
N VAL A 31 -17.86 -1.60 3.47
CA VAL A 31 -17.00 -1.18 4.57
C VAL A 31 -17.83 -0.93 5.84
N ALA A 32 -18.96 -0.22 5.74
CA ALA A 32 -19.83 0.03 6.90
C ALA A 32 -20.39 -1.26 7.53
N ARG A 33 -20.52 -2.34 6.76
CA ARG A 33 -21.01 -3.65 7.25
C ARG A 33 -19.93 -4.46 7.95
N ILE A 34 -18.66 -4.22 7.61
CA ILE A 34 -17.51 -4.97 8.15
C ILE A 34 -16.59 -4.13 9.03
N ALA A 35 -16.81 -2.82 9.17
CA ALA A 35 -15.98 -1.92 9.96
C ALA A 35 -16.20 -2.15 11.47
N THR A 36 -15.75 -3.29 11.96
CA THR A 36 -15.59 -3.51 13.40
C THR A 36 -14.43 -2.65 13.92
N PRO A 37 -14.42 -2.30 15.22
CA PRO A 37 -13.31 -1.58 15.82
C PRO A 37 -11.95 -2.24 15.55
N GLU A 38 -11.88 -3.57 15.62
CA GLU A 38 -10.66 -4.34 15.40
C GLU A 38 -10.17 -4.23 13.95
N LEU A 39 -11.09 -4.25 12.99
CA LEU A 39 -10.76 -4.07 11.57
C LEU A 39 -10.32 -2.63 11.26
N LEU A 40 -10.89 -1.64 11.95
CA LEU A 40 -10.45 -0.25 11.85
C LEU A 40 -9.05 -0.06 12.45
N ASP A 41 -8.78 -0.66 13.61
CA ASP A 41 -7.46 -0.62 14.26
C ASP A 41 -6.39 -1.27 13.37
N ASP A 42 -6.72 -2.41 12.75
CA ASP A 42 -5.85 -3.11 11.81
C ASP A 42 -5.61 -2.30 10.53
N LEU A 43 -6.66 -1.64 10.00
CA LEU A 43 -6.55 -0.76 8.83
C LEU A 43 -5.66 0.46 9.15
N VAL A 44 -5.85 1.10 10.31
CA VAL A 44 -5.03 2.23 10.76
C VAL A 44 -3.58 1.78 10.91
N ARG A 45 -3.32 0.62 11.54
CA ARG A 45 -1.98 0.04 11.71
C ARG A 45 -1.26 -0.22 10.38
N THR A 46 -1.97 -0.74 9.39
CA THR A 46 -1.40 -1.13 8.11
C THR A 46 -1.36 0.02 7.09
N SER A 47 -2.17 1.06 7.28
CA SER A 47 -2.32 2.18 6.33
C SER A 47 -1.00 2.89 6.00
N LEU A 48 -0.16 3.16 7.01
CA LEU A 48 1.15 3.76 6.80
C LEU A 48 2.07 2.84 5.98
N GLY A 49 2.08 1.54 6.28
CA GLY A 49 2.87 0.55 5.53
C GLY A 49 2.47 0.47 4.06
N LEU A 50 1.16 0.46 3.79
CA LEU A 50 0.62 0.47 2.43
C LEU A 50 0.97 1.76 1.67
N ARG A 51 0.96 2.92 2.33
CA ARG A 51 1.34 4.20 1.70
C ARG A 51 2.84 4.23 1.38
N LEU A 52 3.69 3.74 2.29
CA LEU A 52 5.12 3.58 2.03
C LEU A 52 5.36 2.69 0.82
N GLN A 53 4.71 1.51 0.78
CA GLN A 53 4.78 0.56 -0.33
C GLN A 53 4.41 1.23 -1.67
N ARG A 54 3.25 1.90 -1.70
CA ARG A 54 2.77 2.60 -2.90
C ARG A 54 3.73 3.71 -3.33
N ALA A 55 4.22 4.51 -2.39
CA ALA A 55 5.09 5.65 -2.68
C ALA A 55 6.43 5.21 -3.28
N HIS A 56 7.09 4.19 -2.71
CA HIS A 56 8.40 3.77 -3.24
C HIS A 56 8.28 3.09 -4.61
N ILE A 57 7.22 2.32 -4.86
CA ILE A 57 6.93 1.76 -6.19
C ILE A 57 6.72 2.88 -7.20
N THR A 58 5.94 3.91 -6.84
CA THR A 58 5.66 5.07 -7.70
C THR A 58 6.94 5.86 -7.99
N LYS A 59 7.82 6.02 -7.00
CA LYS A 59 9.12 6.71 -7.16
C LYS A 59 10.17 5.86 -7.91
N GLY A 60 9.91 4.56 -8.10
CA GLY A 60 10.87 3.61 -8.69
C GLY A 60 12.05 3.27 -7.77
N LEU A 61 11.89 3.41 -6.45
CA LEU A 61 12.92 3.10 -5.46
C LEU A 61 12.81 1.66 -4.96
N SER A 62 13.95 1.00 -4.81
CA SER A 62 14.01 -0.28 -4.10
C SER A 62 13.83 -0.08 -2.60
N GLN A 63 13.35 -1.12 -1.92
CA GLN A 63 13.23 -1.14 -0.46
C GLN A 63 14.58 -0.87 0.24
N GLU A 64 15.68 -1.41 -0.30
CA GLU A 64 17.03 -1.20 0.22
C GLU A 64 17.49 0.25 0.06
N ALA A 65 17.27 0.85 -1.12
CA ALA A 65 17.66 2.24 -1.37
C ALA A 65 16.92 3.20 -0.43
N LEU A 66 15.62 2.96 -0.20
CA LEU A 66 14.81 3.77 0.70
C LEU A 66 15.19 3.56 2.17
N ALA A 67 15.48 2.32 2.59
CA ALA A 67 15.98 2.01 3.92
C ALA A 67 17.32 2.71 4.20
N HIS A 68 18.24 2.68 3.24
CA HIS A 68 19.53 3.37 3.31
C HIS A 68 19.33 4.88 3.46
N ALA A 69 18.48 5.50 2.63
CA ALA A 69 18.17 6.92 2.71
C ALA A 69 17.58 7.33 4.07
N ALA A 70 16.80 6.45 4.70
CA ALA A 70 16.22 6.68 6.02
C ALA A 70 17.10 6.21 7.20
N SER A 71 18.33 5.77 6.94
CA SER A 71 19.27 5.25 7.95
C SER A 71 18.67 4.14 8.82
N ILE A 72 17.93 3.21 8.20
CA ILE A 72 17.39 2.00 8.83
C ILE A 72 17.83 0.75 8.06
N SER A 73 17.76 -0.41 8.70
CA SER A 73 18.00 -1.67 7.99
C SER A 73 16.91 -1.95 6.96
N THR A 74 17.26 -2.63 5.86
CA THR A 74 16.27 -3.12 4.88
C THR A 74 15.20 -3.99 5.54
N TYR A 75 15.59 -4.81 6.52
CA TYR A 75 14.65 -5.62 7.32
C TYR A 75 13.63 -4.76 8.08
N THR A 76 14.06 -3.65 8.68
CA THR A 76 13.16 -2.70 9.35
C THR A 76 12.15 -2.10 8.37
N TYR A 77 12.62 -1.69 7.19
CA TYR A 77 11.74 -1.12 6.17
C TYR A 77 10.74 -2.15 5.62
N GLN A 78 11.16 -3.40 5.40
CA GLN A 78 10.27 -4.51 5.02
C GLN A 78 9.18 -4.77 6.07
N LYS A 79 9.50 -4.58 7.36
CA LYS A 79 8.51 -4.67 8.44
C LYS A 79 7.55 -3.49 8.43
N PHE A 80 8.03 -2.28 8.14
CA PHE A 80 7.17 -1.12 7.98
C PHE A 80 6.15 -1.31 6.85
N GLU A 81 6.50 -1.85 5.69
CA GLU A 81 5.47 -2.09 4.64
C GLU A 81 4.34 -3.02 5.09
N LYS A 82 4.59 -3.88 6.08
CA LYS A 82 3.61 -4.79 6.68
C LYS A 82 2.81 -4.18 7.83
N GLY A 83 3.04 -2.91 8.19
CA GLY A 83 2.41 -2.32 9.38
C GLY A 83 3.10 -2.70 10.70
N GLU A 84 4.30 -3.30 10.66
CA GLU A 84 4.92 -3.95 11.81
C GLU A 84 6.28 -3.33 12.18
N SER A 85 6.64 -3.35 13.47
CA SER A 85 8.04 -3.21 13.90
C SER A 85 8.71 -4.57 14.11
N ARG A 86 7.91 -5.55 14.53
CA ARG A 86 8.21 -6.97 14.74
C ARG A 86 6.94 -7.78 14.45
N PRO A 87 7.01 -9.09 14.20
CA PRO A 87 5.81 -9.91 13.96
C PRO A 87 4.71 -9.65 15.01
N GLY A 88 3.52 -9.26 14.56
CA GLY A 88 2.36 -8.97 15.41
C GLY A 88 2.46 -7.69 16.25
N THR A 89 3.55 -6.92 16.16
CA THR A 89 3.69 -5.64 16.86
C THR A 89 3.53 -4.49 15.87
N PRO A 90 2.55 -3.57 16.08
CA PRO A 90 2.40 -2.38 15.26
C PRO A 90 3.72 -1.64 15.06
N MET A 91 3.93 -1.08 13.87
CA MET A 91 5.06 -0.20 13.67
C MET A 91 4.89 1.08 14.51
N ASN A 92 6.01 1.60 15.00
CA ASN A 92 6.07 2.93 15.60
C ASN A 92 7.39 3.58 15.18
N PRO A 93 7.48 4.06 13.92
CA PRO A 93 8.70 4.67 13.41
C PRO A 93 9.02 5.94 14.19
N ARG A 94 10.31 6.21 14.40
CA ARG A 94 10.75 7.50 14.96
C ARG A 94 10.40 8.62 13.99
N LEU A 95 10.06 9.81 14.50
CA LEU A 95 9.76 10.98 13.67
C LEU A 95 10.87 11.29 12.66
N ARG A 96 12.15 11.20 13.07
CA ARG A 96 13.30 11.36 12.16
C ARG A 96 13.28 10.40 10.97
N THR A 97 12.85 9.15 11.20
CA THR A 97 12.79 8.12 10.16
C THR A 97 11.65 8.41 9.21
N LEU A 98 10.49 8.84 9.73
CA LEU A 98 9.35 9.23 8.92
C LEU A 98 9.68 10.43 8.02
N ILE A 99 10.36 11.44 8.56
CA ILE A 99 10.81 12.61 7.79
C ILE A 99 11.81 12.20 6.70
N ALA A 100 12.78 11.34 7.03
CA ALA A 100 13.78 10.89 6.06
C ALA A 100 13.15 10.06 4.92
N LEU A 101 12.19 9.17 5.25
CA LEU A 101 11.41 8.43 4.26
C LEU A 101 10.60 9.36 3.36
N ALA A 102 9.90 10.35 3.93
CA ALA A 102 9.14 11.34 3.19
C ALA A 102 10.02 12.13 2.22
N ALA A 103 11.18 12.60 2.70
CA ALA A 103 12.15 13.34 1.90
C ALA A 103 12.71 12.49 0.74
N ALA A 104 13.06 11.22 1.00
CA ALA A 104 13.55 10.31 -0.04
C ALA A 104 12.48 9.97 -1.10
N LEU A 105 11.22 9.92 -0.68
CA LEU A 105 10.07 9.67 -1.54
C LEU A 105 9.57 10.91 -2.27
N ASP A 106 10.04 12.11 -1.90
CA ASP A 106 9.59 13.40 -2.44
C ASP A 106 8.08 13.60 -2.25
N VAL A 107 7.60 13.25 -1.05
CA VAL A 107 6.21 13.42 -0.62
C VAL A 107 6.18 14.16 0.71
N ARG A 108 5.08 14.84 1.01
CA ARG A 108 4.93 15.46 2.33
C ARG A 108 4.67 14.39 3.40
N VAL A 109 5.10 14.66 4.63
CA VAL A 109 4.91 13.72 5.75
C VAL A 109 3.43 13.44 5.99
N GLU A 110 2.55 14.45 5.80
CA GLU A 110 1.10 14.31 5.98
C GLU A 110 0.51 13.30 4.99
N GLU A 111 1.06 13.20 3.78
CA GLU A 111 0.58 12.25 2.77
C GLU A 111 0.90 10.80 3.17
N LEU A 112 2.02 10.57 3.87
CA LEU A 112 2.38 9.26 4.41
C LEU A 112 1.53 8.88 5.63
N VAL A 113 1.31 9.81 6.55
CA VAL A 113 0.46 9.53 7.74
C VAL A 113 -1.02 9.57 7.43
N GLY A 114 -1.39 10.03 6.23
CA GLY A 114 -2.77 10.08 5.74
C GLY A 114 -3.57 11.19 6.37
N GLY A 115 -3.00 12.39 6.37
CA GLY A 115 -3.46 13.65 6.97
C GLY A 115 -4.89 13.61 7.48
N MET A 116 -5.06 13.88 8.78
CA MET A 116 -6.36 14.17 9.35
C MET A 116 -6.94 15.37 8.61
N SER A 117 -7.74 15.08 7.58
CA SER A 117 -8.60 16.08 6.97
C SER A 117 -9.72 16.28 7.99
N GLU A 118 -9.89 17.52 8.47
CA GLU A 118 -11.12 17.93 9.14
C GLU A 118 -12.35 17.68 8.26
#